data_AF-A0A423PW28-F1
#
_entry.id   AF-A0A423PW28-F1
#
_cell.length_a   1.000
_cell.length_b   1.000
_cell.length_c   1.000
_cell.angle_alpha   90.00
_cell.angle_beta   90.00
_cell.angle_gamma   90.00
#
_symmetry.space_group_name_H-M   'P 1'
#
loop_
_entity.id
_entity.type
_entity.pdbx_description
1 polymer ?
#
loop_
_entity_poly.entity_id
_entity_poly.type
_entity_poly.pdbx_seq_one_letter_code
_entity_poly.pdbx_strand_id
1 'polypeptide(L)'
;MPVAAAENACHDALVVDQWQPFVALTRHGNASDALADLGRVIAVQRLIVGHAEPDAAARKLRGALWKGVRDYDLDALYEALPVADPPWRAAYFISRPAGDIYRLSVADGPDATIDSLGAIRTTLAAKPDEKADRGDAFTVRGALGANIGPIGWQGAYEAAGLGILHSAQPANISAPGPAQQAANGAFGELAKDDRPLMAQLWYGLPVTWAWYARIGRVEQLRGVPATAGGVHHLHYQAALDASELADAYPAVDDYMAQLADLVEARIRVTSAAGQWLVFTVDSGARQISVDAWVDDDGHLVPSADGAPRPDQALGDTPARGDFSTDINARMRAYGMVIAFDDLTIDWHFTADASGGHLVGRLDDVPVTRTSGRAFGIVPTGMLDALMPKDLASFAEQFMQRLADSDDGAGARLALDLTDRSTDNRLVFEGEGDLLDNFFVRFGVKLMNGRVLPSGEQLAGLRRLLDDGLGAFEADRLRRAGIGRVDTACHLR
;
A
#
# COMPACT_ATOMS: atom_id res chain seq x y z
N MET A 1 10.92 23.05 42.37
CA MET A 1 9.59 22.47 42.08
C MET A 1 8.94 22.95 40.76
N PRO A 2 9.10 24.20 40.26
CA PRO A 2 8.48 24.59 38.98
C PRO A 2 9.15 24.01 37.72
N VAL A 3 10.44 23.67 37.76
CA VAL A 3 11.20 23.17 36.59
C VAL A 3 10.72 21.78 36.14
N ALA A 4 10.57 20.83 37.07
CA ALA A 4 10.12 19.47 36.75
C ALA A 4 8.67 19.41 36.21
N ALA A 5 7.81 20.35 36.64
CA ALA A 5 6.44 20.44 36.13
C ALA A 5 6.42 20.99 34.68
N ALA A 6 7.29 21.95 34.36
CA ALA A 6 7.41 22.50 33.00
C ALA A 6 8.05 21.51 32.01
N GLU A 7 9.06 20.74 32.45
CA GLU A 7 9.67 19.67 31.64
C GLU A 7 8.65 18.57 31.29
N ASN A 8 7.82 18.15 32.26
CA ASN A 8 6.76 17.18 32.02
C ASN A 8 5.71 17.69 31.02
N ALA A 9 5.34 18.97 31.09
CA ALA A 9 4.39 19.57 30.15
C ALA A 9 4.92 19.58 28.71
N CYS A 10 6.21 19.89 28.50
CA CYS A 10 6.83 19.83 27.17
C CYS A 10 6.92 18.41 26.62
N HIS A 11 7.17 17.42 27.47
CA HIS A 11 7.17 16.02 27.03
C HIS A 11 5.77 15.52 26.68
N ASP A 12 4.74 15.85 27.47
CA ASP A 12 3.36 15.54 27.10
C ASP A 12 2.99 16.23 25.78
N ALA A 13 3.43 17.47 25.55
CA ALA A 13 3.22 18.20 24.30
C ALA A 13 3.89 17.48 23.12
N LEU A 14 5.09 16.91 23.31
CA LEU A 14 5.74 16.09 22.30
C LEU A 14 4.88 14.89 21.91
N VAL A 15 4.30 14.18 22.89
CA VAL A 15 3.42 13.05 22.60
C VAL A 15 2.17 13.51 21.85
N VAL A 16 1.56 14.64 22.26
CA VAL A 16 0.41 15.22 21.55
C VAL A 16 0.77 15.52 20.10
N ASP A 17 1.91 16.16 19.88
CA ASP A 17 2.42 16.52 18.57
C ASP A 17 2.63 15.28 17.68
N GLN A 18 3.36 14.28 18.14
CA GLN A 18 3.59 13.05 17.36
C GLN A 18 2.30 12.30 16.98
N TRP A 19 1.20 12.57 17.68
CA TRP A 19 -0.12 12.00 17.40
C TRP A 19 -1.00 12.85 16.47
N GLN A 20 -0.62 14.08 16.13
CA GLN A 20 -1.38 14.97 15.25
C GLN A 20 -1.72 14.33 13.89
N PRO A 21 -0.78 13.66 13.17
CA PRO A 21 -1.11 13.02 11.89
C PRO A 21 -2.27 12.02 12.03
N PHE A 22 -2.26 11.21 13.09
CA PHE A 22 -3.32 10.22 13.32
C PHE A 22 -4.66 10.87 13.73
N VAL A 23 -4.61 11.97 14.49
CA VAL A 23 -5.80 12.74 14.86
C VAL A 23 -6.44 13.41 13.64
N ALA A 24 -5.64 13.92 12.71
CA ALA A 24 -6.10 14.55 11.47
C ALA A 24 -6.89 13.58 10.57
N LEU A 25 -6.57 12.28 10.58
CA LEU A 25 -7.22 11.26 9.75
C LEU A 25 -8.75 11.27 9.85
N THR A 26 -9.30 11.52 11.04
CA THR A 26 -10.74 11.44 11.31
C THR A 26 -11.46 12.79 11.22
N ARG A 27 -10.74 13.90 10.93
CA ARG A 27 -11.26 15.28 10.81
C ARG A 27 -12.13 15.78 11.98
N HIS A 28 -11.96 15.19 13.16
CA HIS A 28 -12.62 15.72 14.35
C HIS A 28 -11.81 16.90 14.90
N GLY A 29 -12.48 18.01 15.18
CA GLY A 29 -11.85 19.15 15.88
C GLY A 29 -11.43 18.86 17.33
N ASN A 30 -11.71 17.65 17.84
CA ASN A 30 -11.36 17.19 19.18
C ASN A 30 -10.59 15.85 19.12
N ALA A 31 -9.37 15.85 19.67
CA ALA A 31 -8.50 14.68 19.72
C ALA A 31 -9.12 13.48 20.45
N SER A 32 -9.97 13.70 21.47
CA SER A 32 -10.60 12.58 22.19
C SER A 32 -11.53 11.76 21.29
N ASP A 33 -12.31 12.44 20.44
CA ASP A 33 -13.23 11.78 19.52
C ASP A 33 -12.45 11.08 18.41
N ALA A 34 -11.41 11.73 17.87
CA ALA A 34 -10.49 11.13 16.90
C ALA A 34 -9.85 9.83 17.42
N LEU A 35 -9.34 9.84 18.65
CA LEU A 35 -8.72 8.66 19.27
C LEU A 35 -9.75 7.55 19.53
N ALA A 36 -10.99 7.88 19.91
CA ALA A 36 -12.06 6.88 20.06
C ALA A 36 -12.40 6.23 18.71
N ASP A 37 -12.48 7.04 17.67
CA ASP A 37 -12.77 6.64 16.29
C ASP A 37 -11.67 5.74 15.71
N LEU A 38 -10.40 6.11 15.89
CA LEU A 38 -9.26 5.24 15.58
C LEU A 38 -9.34 3.90 16.32
N GLY A 39 -9.72 3.91 17.60
CA GLY A 39 -9.94 2.68 18.37
C GLY A 39 -10.99 1.75 17.75
N ARG A 40 -12.08 2.30 17.20
CA ARG A 40 -13.09 1.51 16.48
C ARG A 40 -12.53 0.94 15.16
N VAL A 41 -11.76 1.74 14.42
CA VAL A 41 -11.11 1.29 13.17
C VAL A 41 -10.14 0.14 13.46
N ILE A 42 -9.29 0.27 14.48
CA ILE A 42 -8.35 -0.77 14.90
C ILE A 42 -9.09 -2.04 15.32
N ALA A 43 -10.14 -1.93 16.14
CA ALA A 43 -10.93 -3.08 16.57
C ALA A 43 -11.51 -3.87 15.38
N VAL A 44 -12.00 -3.17 14.36
CA VAL A 44 -12.51 -3.79 13.14
C VAL A 44 -11.39 -4.41 12.31
N GLN A 45 -10.24 -3.75 12.16
CA GLN A 45 -9.07 -4.32 11.47
C GLN A 45 -8.58 -5.60 12.14
N ARG A 46 -8.52 -5.64 13.47
CA ARG A 46 -8.17 -6.85 14.23
C ARG A 46 -9.20 -7.96 14.04
N LEU A 47 -10.48 -7.62 13.95
CA LEU A 47 -11.54 -8.59 13.62
C LEU A 47 -11.34 -9.20 12.22
N ILE A 48 -10.98 -8.38 11.24
CA ILE A 48 -10.69 -8.82 9.86
C ILE A 48 -9.46 -9.74 9.84
N VAL A 49 -8.39 -9.38 10.55
CA VAL A 49 -7.13 -10.12 10.54
C VAL A 49 -7.24 -11.43 11.32
N GLY A 50 -7.81 -11.39 12.53
CA GLY A 50 -7.83 -12.52 13.46
C GLY A 50 -9.07 -13.42 13.37
N HIS A 51 -10.20 -12.88 12.92
CA HIS A 51 -11.51 -13.53 13.07
C HIS A 51 -12.36 -13.50 11.78
N ALA A 52 -11.72 -13.43 10.61
CA ALA A 52 -12.41 -13.54 9.33
C ALA A 52 -12.89 -14.97 9.05
N GLU A 53 -14.20 -15.15 9.06
CA GLU A 53 -14.85 -16.45 8.86
C GLU A 53 -15.77 -16.43 7.63
N PRO A 54 -15.41 -17.18 6.56
CA PRO A 54 -16.33 -17.40 5.45
C PRO A 54 -17.44 -18.36 5.87
N ASP A 55 -18.69 -18.04 5.53
CA ASP A 55 -19.78 -19.01 5.60
C ASP A 55 -19.60 -20.17 4.60
N ALA A 56 -20.49 -21.16 4.63
CA ALA A 56 -20.38 -22.35 3.78
C ALA A 56 -20.43 -22.00 2.28
N ALA A 57 -21.27 -21.05 1.87
CA ALA A 57 -21.42 -20.64 0.48
C ALA A 57 -20.19 -19.87 0.01
N ALA A 58 -19.73 -18.89 0.79
CA ALA A 58 -18.54 -18.10 0.51
C ALA A 58 -17.29 -18.98 0.46
N ARG A 59 -17.14 -19.95 1.38
CA ARG A 59 -16.00 -20.88 1.38
C ARG A 59 -15.96 -21.73 0.12
N LYS A 60 -17.11 -22.25 -0.32
CA LYS A 60 -17.23 -23.05 -1.55
C LYS A 60 -16.89 -22.21 -2.79
N LEU A 61 -17.51 -21.04 -2.93
CA LEU A 61 -17.29 -20.17 -4.09
C LEU A 61 -15.85 -19.66 -4.14
N ARG A 62 -15.31 -19.17 -3.00
CA ARG A 62 -13.90 -18.74 -2.91
C ARG A 62 -12.95 -19.85 -3.31
N GLY A 63 -13.20 -21.09 -2.88
CA GLY A 63 -12.37 -22.24 -3.29
C GLY A 63 -12.36 -22.47 -4.81
N ALA A 64 -13.50 -22.30 -5.47
CA ALA A 64 -13.61 -22.42 -6.93
C ALA A 64 -12.88 -21.26 -7.65
N LEU A 65 -13.14 -20.02 -7.24
CA LEU A 65 -12.48 -18.83 -7.82
C LEU A 65 -10.97 -18.85 -7.58
N TRP A 66 -10.53 -19.22 -6.38
CA TRP A 66 -9.11 -19.28 -6.03
C TRP A 66 -8.34 -20.27 -6.88
N LYS A 67 -8.97 -21.38 -7.29
CA LYS A 67 -8.36 -22.32 -8.23
C LYS A 67 -8.11 -21.66 -9.59
N GLY A 68 -9.10 -20.94 -10.12
CA GLY A 68 -8.99 -20.18 -11.36
C GLY A 68 -7.87 -19.13 -11.29
N VAL A 69 -7.83 -18.32 -10.23
CA VAL A 69 -6.77 -17.30 -10.03
C VAL A 69 -5.38 -17.91 -9.87
N ARG A 70 -5.25 -18.92 -9.00
CA ARG A 70 -3.95 -19.56 -8.69
C ARG A 70 -3.35 -20.23 -9.93
N ASP A 71 -4.19 -20.94 -10.68
CA ASP A 71 -3.78 -21.68 -11.88
C ASP A 71 -3.87 -20.82 -13.16
N TYR A 72 -4.31 -19.55 -13.02
CA TYR A 72 -4.58 -18.56 -14.06
C TYR A 72 -5.51 -19.07 -15.18
N ASP A 73 -6.47 -19.92 -14.84
CA ASP A 73 -7.45 -20.49 -15.76
C ASP A 73 -8.69 -19.58 -15.81
N LEU A 74 -8.72 -18.64 -16.77
CA LEU A 74 -9.78 -17.62 -16.85
C LEU A 74 -11.11 -18.21 -17.34
N ASP A 75 -11.08 -19.22 -18.20
CA ASP A 75 -12.24 -20.06 -18.52
C ASP A 75 -12.86 -20.65 -17.24
N ALA A 76 -12.05 -21.33 -16.42
CA ALA A 76 -12.54 -21.93 -15.17
C ALA A 76 -12.99 -20.86 -14.15
N LEU A 77 -12.33 -19.69 -14.14
CA LEU A 77 -12.75 -18.55 -13.32
C LEU A 77 -14.15 -18.07 -13.75
N TYR A 78 -14.33 -17.80 -15.05
CA TYR A 78 -15.60 -17.38 -15.63
C TYR A 78 -16.71 -18.40 -15.36
N GLU A 79 -16.42 -19.70 -15.54
CA GLU A 79 -17.39 -20.77 -15.27
C GLU A 79 -17.78 -20.91 -13.79
N ALA A 80 -16.90 -20.48 -12.88
CA ALA A 80 -17.17 -20.48 -11.44
C ALA A 80 -18.03 -19.28 -10.97
N LEU A 81 -18.19 -18.23 -11.78
CA LEU A 81 -18.98 -17.05 -11.42
C LEU A 81 -20.49 -17.39 -11.43
N PRO A 82 -21.20 -17.28 -10.29
CA PRO A 82 -22.53 -17.86 -10.12
C PRO A 82 -23.66 -17.03 -10.73
N VAL A 83 -23.50 -15.71 -10.83
CA VAL A 83 -24.52 -14.83 -11.41
C VAL A 83 -24.26 -14.71 -12.90
N ALA A 84 -25.22 -15.11 -13.73
CA ALA A 84 -25.11 -15.02 -15.18
C ALA A 84 -26.02 -13.90 -15.70
N ASP A 85 -25.42 -12.92 -16.35
CA ASP A 85 -26.08 -11.82 -17.06
C ASP A 85 -25.40 -11.66 -18.44
N PRO A 86 -25.73 -12.52 -19.42
CA PRO A 86 -24.93 -12.66 -20.64
C PRO A 86 -24.67 -11.33 -21.37
N PRO A 87 -23.42 -11.06 -21.81
CA PRO A 87 -22.27 -11.97 -21.84
C PRO A 87 -21.47 -12.05 -20.52
N TRP A 88 -21.87 -11.30 -19.50
CA TRP A 88 -21.16 -11.23 -18.23
C TRP A 88 -21.55 -12.38 -17.31
N ARG A 89 -20.58 -12.80 -16.49
CA ARG A 89 -20.83 -13.51 -15.26
C ARG A 89 -20.19 -12.77 -14.11
N ALA A 90 -20.75 -12.89 -12.92
CA ALA A 90 -20.29 -12.18 -11.74
C ALA A 90 -20.41 -12.99 -10.44
N ALA A 91 -19.60 -12.61 -9.46
CA ALA A 91 -19.68 -13.01 -8.07
C ALA A 91 -19.69 -11.76 -7.20
N TYR A 92 -20.59 -11.74 -6.22
CA TYR A 92 -20.70 -10.67 -5.25
C TYR A 92 -20.43 -11.23 -3.85
N PHE A 93 -19.56 -10.56 -3.11
CA PHE A 93 -19.27 -10.87 -1.73
C PHE A 93 -19.61 -9.67 -0.86
N ILE A 94 -20.10 -9.95 0.35
CA ILE A 94 -20.24 -8.97 1.41
C ILE A 94 -19.53 -9.50 2.66
N SER A 95 -18.67 -8.66 3.23
CA SER A 95 -17.97 -8.95 4.47
C SER A 95 -18.30 -7.88 5.48
N ARG A 96 -18.59 -8.24 6.73
CA ARG A 96 -18.92 -7.26 7.77
C ARG A 96 -18.68 -7.79 9.18
N PRO A 97 -18.47 -6.91 10.17
CA PRO A 97 -18.47 -7.31 11.57
C PRO A 97 -19.80 -7.96 11.98
N ALA A 98 -19.74 -9.06 12.73
CA ALA A 98 -20.90 -9.80 13.21
C ALA A 98 -20.63 -10.36 14.62
N GLY A 99 -20.63 -9.47 15.62
CA GLY A 99 -20.24 -9.82 16.98
C GLY A 99 -18.72 -9.91 17.10
N ASP A 100 -18.22 -11.07 17.50
CA ASP A 100 -16.81 -11.40 17.69
C ASP A 100 -16.13 -11.99 16.45
N ILE A 101 -16.84 -12.07 15.32
CA ILE A 101 -16.29 -12.50 14.04
C ILE A 101 -16.48 -11.47 12.93
N TYR A 102 -15.61 -11.53 11.92
CA TYR A 102 -15.77 -10.82 10.66
C TYR A 102 -16.32 -11.80 9.61
N ARG A 103 -17.62 -11.71 9.31
CA ARG A 103 -18.30 -12.70 8.47
C ARG A 103 -18.16 -12.34 7.00
N LEU A 104 -17.66 -13.28 6.19
CA LEU A 104 -17.66 -13.22 4.72
C LEU A 104 -18.79 -14.09 4.17
N SER A 105 -19.66 -13.49 3.36
CA SER A 105 -20.83 -14.13 2.75
C SER A 105 -20.92 -13.82 1.25
N VAL A 106 -21.60 -14.70 0.52
CA VAL A 106 -22.00 -14.41 -0.87
C VAL A 106 -23.23 -13.49 -0.84
N ALA A 107 -23.21 -12.43 -1.63
CA ALA A 107 -24.33 -11.52 -1.77
C ALA A 107 -25.19 -11.90 -2.98
N ASP A 108 -26.49 -11.59 -2.91
CA ASP A 108 -27.46 -11.89 -3.98
C ASP A 108 -27.26 -11.00 -5.22
N GLY A 109 -26.57 -9.86 -5.07
CA GLY A 109 -26.38 -8.90 -6.15
C GLY A 109 -25.41 -7.76 -5.80
N PRO A 110 -25.20 -6.82 -6.74
CA PRO A 110 -24.27 -5.71 -6.57
C PRO A 110 -24.72 -4.71 -5.51
N ASP A 111 -26.01 -4.67 -5.17
CA ASP A 111 -26.61 -3.65 -4.28
C ASP A 111 -26.43 -3.95 -2.78
N ALA A 112 -25.62 -4.95 -2.42
CA ALA A 112 -25.29 -5.22 -1.02
C ALA A 112 -24.77 -3.95 -0.33
N THR A 113 -25.40 -3.59 0.79
CA THR A 113 -25.11 -2.34 1.48
C THR A 113 -23.83 -2.44 2.33
N ILE A 114 -23.02 -1.39 2.27
CA ILE A 114 -21.84 -1.17 3.13
C ILE A 114 -22.13 -0.01 4.10
N ASP A 115 -23.02 -0.26 5.05
CA ASP A 115 -23.62 0.74 5.96
C ASP A 115 -22.97 0.81 7.34
N SER A 116 -21.97 -0.03 7.60
CA SER A 116 -21.28 -0.13 8.88
C SER A 116 -19.78 -0.14 8.70
N LEU A 117 -19.05 0.46 9.65
CA LEU A 117 -17.58 0.52 9.63
C LEU A 117 -16.97 -0.87 9.39
N GLY A 118 -16.11 -0.96 8.38
CA GLY A 118 -15.48 -2.20 7.94
C GLY A 118 -16.36 -3.14 7.13
N ALA A 119 -17.58 -2.76 6.78
CA ALA A 119 -18.33 -3.50 5.78
C ALA A 119 -17.63 -3.35 4.41
N ILE A 120 -17.32 -4.47 3.78
CA ILE A 120 -16.64 -4.55 2.48
C ILE A 120 -17.50 -5.34 1.51
N ARG A 121 -17.82 -4.73 0.38
CA ARG A 121 -18.40 -5.38 -0.78
C ARG A 121 -17.31 -5.65 -1.80
N THR A 122 -17.26 -6.85 -2.34
CA THR A 122 -16.34 -7.20 -3.43
C THR A 122 -17.14 -7.77 -4.60
N THR A 123 -16.87 -7.25 -5.79
CA THR A 123 -17.42 -7.73 -7.04
C THR A 123 -16.28 -8.25 -7.91
N LEU A 124 -16.48 -9.43 -8.49
CA LEU A 124 -15.64 -9.94 -9.57
C LEU A 124 -16.58 -10.29 -10.72
N ALA A 125 -16.35 -9.73 -11.89
CA ALA A 125 -17.09 -10.03 -13.10
C ALA A 125 -16.13 -10.32 -14.25
N ALA A 126 -16.56 -11.19 -15.16
CA ALA A 126 -15.81 -11.49 -16.37
C ALA A 126 -16.76 -11.73 -17.54
N LYS A 127 -16.30 -11.42 -18.75
CA LYS A 127 -16.94 -11.85 -20.00
C LYS A 127 -15.87 -12.35 -20.97
N PRO A 128 -16.18 -13.30 -21.86
CA PRO A 128 -15.29 -13.64 -22.97
C PRO A 128 -15.06 -12.43 -23.87
N ASP A 129 -13.84 -12.25 -24.37
CA ASP A 129 -13.55 -11.28 -25.42
C ASP A 129 -14.04 -11.82 -26.77
N GLU A 130 -14.99 -11.13 -27.39
CA GLU A 130 -15.56 -11.51 -28.69
C GLU A 130 -14.57 -11.34 -29.85
N LYS A 131 -13.51 -10.55 -29.68
CA LYS A 131 -12.46 -10.33 -30.69
C LYS A 131 -11.35 -11.38 -30.64
N ALA A 132 -11.30 -12.19 -29.58
CA ALA A 132 -10.35 -13.30 -29.46
C ALA A 132 -10.97 -14.61 -29.98
N ASP A 133 -10.12 -15.56 -30.36
CA ASP A 133 -10.58 -16.93 -30.55
C ASP A 133 -11.20 -17.41 -29.23
N ARG A 134 -12.32 -18.16 -29.32
CA ARG A 134 -13.17 -18.46 -28.16
C ARG A 134 -12.39 -19.18 -27.05
N GLY A 135 -12.26 -18.55 -25.89
CA GLY A 135 -11.54 -19.05 -24.71
C GLY A 135 -10.13 -18.49 -24.54
N ASP A 136 -9.65 -17.64 -25.47
CA ASP A 136 -8.27 -17.15 -25.43
C ASP A 136 -8.10 -15.78 -24.74
N ALA A 137 -9.20 -15.08 -24.43
CA ALA A 137 -9.17 -13.82 -23.69
C ALA A 137 -10.49 -13.50 -22.98
N PHE A 138 -10.39 -12.74 -21.89
CA PHE A 138 -11.51 -12.30 -21.07
C PHE A 138 -11.36 -10.84 -20.66
N THR A 139 -12.42 -10.06 -20.75
CA THR A 139 -12.51 -8.80 -20.00
C THR A 139 -12.85 -9.13 -18.56
N VAL A 140 -12.02 -8.69 -17.62
CA VAL A 140 -12.23 -8.88 -16.18
C VAL A 140 -12.45 -7.53 -15.52
N ARG A 141 -13.45 -7.47 -14.64
CA ARG A 141 -13.76 -6.32 -13.78
C ARG A 141 -13.73 -6.74 -12.32
N GLY A 142 -12.99 -6.00 -11.52
CA GLY A 142 -12.95 -6.10 -10.07
C GLY A 142 -13.42 -4.80 -9.44
N ALA A 143 -14.23 -4.89 -8.39
CA ALA A 143 -14.54 -3.74 -7.55
C ALA A 143 -14.51 -4.12 -6.08
N LEU A 144 -13.97 -3.25 -5.24
CA LEU A 144 -13.98 -3.35 -3.79
C LEU A 144 -14.53 -2.05 -3.23
N GLY A 145 -15.70 -2.10 -2.62
CA GLY A 145 -16.27 -0.99 -1.86
C GLY A 145 -16.13 -1.24 -0.37
N ALA A 146 -15.54 -0.33 0.39
CA ALA A 146 -15.35 -0.44 1.83
C ALA A 146 -15.93 0.80 2.54
N ASN A 147 -16.60 0.55 3.65
CA ASN A 147 -16.93 1.59 4.62
C ASN A 147 -15.72 1.81 5.55
N ILE A 148 -15.10 2.98 5.41
CA ILE A 148 -13.90 3.36 6.17
C ILE A 148 -14.21 4.29 7.35
N GLY A 149 -15.51 4.46 7.66
CA GLY A 149 -16.03 5.23 8.78
C GLY A 149 -15.60 6.70 8.75
N PRO A 150 -14.86 7.20 9.75
CA PRO A 150 -14.56 8.62 9.87
C PRO A 150 -13.39 9.10 9.00
N ILE A 151 -12.68 8.18 8.32
CA ILE A 151 -11.50 8.52 7.51
C ILE A 151 -11.97 9.10 6.17
N GLY A 152 -11.79 10.41 5.97
CA GLY A 152 -12.21 11.12 4.77
C GLY A 152 -11.03 11.61 3.92
N TRP A 153 -11.29 12.09 2.71
CA TRP A 153 -10.26 12.52 1.75
C TRP A 153 -9.35 13.60 2.34
N GLN A 154 -9.87 14.75 2.80
CA GLN A 154 -8.99 15.80 3.34
C GLN A 154 -8.33 15.39 4.67
N GLY A 155 -8.91 14.43 5.40
CA GLY A 155 -8.31 13.92 6.64
C GLY A 155 -7.09 13.06 6.36
N ALA A 156 -7.20 12.14 5.39
CA ALA A 156 -6.06 11.42 4.82
C ALA A 156 -5.04 12.41 4.22
N TYR A 157 -5.57 13.43 3.54
CA TYR A 157 -4.97 14.68 3.11
C TYR A 157 -3.87 15.21 4.03
N GLU A 158 -4.42 15.87 5.05
CA GLU A 158 -3.74 16.56 6.13
C GLU A 158 -2.86 15.63 6.95
N ALA A 159 -3.34 14.41 7.25
CA ALA A 159 -2.56 13.41 7.99
C ALA A 159 -1.26 13.03 7.28
N ALA A 160 -1.30 12.86 5.96
CA ALA A 160 -0.10 12.56 5.16
C ALA A 160 0.89 13.74 5.21
N GLY A 161 0.40 14.97 5.00
CA GLY A 161 1.23 16.19 5.08
C GLY A 161 1.89 16.36 6.45
N LEU A 162 1.11 16.22 7.53
CA LEU A 162 1.63 16.30 8.91
C LEU A 162 2.66 15.19 9.19
N GLY A 163 2.41 13.95 8.74
CA GLY A 163 3.36 12.86 8.93
C GLY A 163 4.70 13.10 8.24
N ILE A 164 4.66 13.64 7.01
CA ILE A 164 5.87 13.99 6.28
C ILE A 164 6.57 15.19 6.95
N LEU A 165 5.83 16.23 7.31
CA LEU A 165 6.37 17.39 8.01
C LEU A 165 7.07 16.99 9.31
N HIS A 166 6.47 16.10 10.11
CA HIS A 166 7.06 15.65 11.38
C HIS A 166 8.35 14.85 11.17
N SER A 167 8.50 14.21 10.00
CA SER A 167 9.70 13.48 9.60
C SER A 167 10.79 14.42 9.05
N ALA A 168 10.40 15.47 8.33
CA ALA A 168 11.32 16.47 7.78
C ALA A 168 11.82 17.44 8.88
N GLN A 169 10.92 17.83 9.78
CA GLN A 169 11.11 18.85 10.82
C GLN A 169 10.82 18.27 12.22
N PRO A 170 11.80 17.58 12.84
CA PRO A 170 11.67 17.15 14.22
C PRO A 170 11.44 18.35 15.15
N ALA A 171 10.75 18.13 16.26
CA ALA A 171 10.49 19.19 17.22
C ALA A 171 11.80 19.76 17.82
N ASN A 172 11.79 21.02 18.22
CA ASN A 172 12.92 21.73 18.83
C ASN A 172 13.24 21.30 20.28
N ILE A 173 12.63 20.20 20.74
CA ILE A 173 12.83 19.62 22.06
C ILE A 173 13.42 18.22 21.97
N SER A 174 14.25 17.86 22.94
CA SER A 174 14.80 16.51 23.02
C SER A 174 13.80 15.55 23.65
N ALA A 175 13.71 14.33 23.12
CA ALA A 175 13.00 13.26 23.81
C ALA A 175 13.69 12.93 25.15
N PRO A 176 12.98 12.38 26.16
CA PRO A 176 13.59 11.96 27.41
C PRO A 176 14.72 10.94 27.22
N GLY A 177 15.71 10.96 28.11
CA GLY A 177 16.89 10.08 28.07
C GLY A 177 16.59 8.59 27.83
N PRO A 178 15.60 7.97 28.52
CA PRO A 178 15.22 6.58 28.26
C PRO A 178 14.75 6.31 26.83
N ALA A 179 14.00 7.25 26.22
CA ALA A 179 13.56 7.11 24.83
C ALA A 179 14.72 7.27 23.85
N GLN A 180 15.64 8.19 24.13
CA GLN A 180 16.88 8.31 23.34
C GLN A 180 17.70 7.01 23.41
N GLN A 181 17.85 6.42 24.60
CA GLN A 181 18.59 5.17 24.77
C GLN A 181 17.93 4.01 24.03
N ALA A 182 16.60 3.88 24.13
CA ALA A 182 15.85 2.83 23.43
C ALA A 182 15.94 2.98 21.90
N ALA A 183 15.69 4.19 21.37
CA ALA A 183 15.79 4.47 19.94
C ALA A 183 17.22 4.27 19.42
N ASN A 184 18.24 4.72 20.14
CA ASN A 184 19.64 4.51 19.76
C ASN A 184 20.07 3.03 19.83
N GLY A 185 19.47 2.25 20.73
CA GLY A 185 19.71 0.81 20.82
C GLY A 185 19.09 0.07 19.63
N ALA A 186 17.85 0.42 19.28
CA ALA A 186 17.12 -0.20 18.17
C ALA A 186 17.59 0.25 16.78
N PHE A 187 18.00 1.51 16.64
CA PHE A 187 18.36 2.13 15.35
C PHE A 187 19.76 2.73 15.39
N GLY A 188 20.71 2.04 16.04
CA GLY A 188 22.07 2.53 16.25
C GLY A 188 22.91 2.75 14.99
N GLU A 189 22.47 2.17 13.87
CA GLU A 189 23.12 2.31 12.55
C GLU A 189 22.75 3.61 11.84
N LEU A 190 21.68 4.29 12.27
CA LEU A 190 21.29 5.58 11.71
C LEU A 190 22.38 6.65 11.89
N ALA A 191 22.47 7.51 10.89
CA ALA A 191 23.27 8.72 10.95
C ALA A 191 22.94 9.53 12.21
N LYS A 192 23.96 10.14 12.82
CA LYS A 192 23.80 10.86 14.10
C LYS A 192 22.73 11.94 14.03
N ASP A 193 22.58 12.57 12.89
CA ASP A 193 21.63 13.67 12.68
C ASP A 193 20.18 13.19 12.71
N ASP A 194 19.91 11.92 12.36
CA ASP A 194 18.57 11.30 12.31
C ASP A 194 18.13 10.67 13.64
N ARG A 195 19.07 10.43 14.57
CA ARG A 195 18.77 9.83 15.88
C ARG A 195 17.82 10.67 16.75
N PRO A 196 17.91 12.01 16.79
CA PRO A 196 16.95 12.82 17.54
C PRO A 196 15.50 12.65 17.07
N LEU A 197 15.28 12.60 15.75
CA LEU A 197 13.96 12.35 15.17
C LEU A 197 13.44 10.98 15.60
N MET A 198 14.25 9.93 15.48
CA MET A 198 13.85 8.60 15.93
C MET A 198 13.56 8.52 17.43
N ALA A 199 14.29 9.26 18.25
CA ALA A 199 14.01 9.35 19.68
C ALA A 199 12.66 10.03 19.97
N GLN A 200 12.29 11.06 19.20
CA GLN A 200 10.98 11.72 19.32
C GLN A 200 9.85 10.80 18.86
N LEU A 201 10.01 10.14 17.72
CA LEU A 201 9.06 9.15 17.20
C LEU A 201 8.87 7.99 18.19
N TRP A 202 9.97 7.44 18.72
CA TRP A 202 9.93 6.42 19.78
C TRP A 202 9.21 6.93 21.02
N TYR A 203 9.44 8.18 21.43
CA TYR A 203 8.76 8.73 22.59
C TYR A 203 7.25 8.94 22.36
N GLY A 204 6.84 9.24 21.13
CA GLY A 204 5.44 9.38 20.72
C GLY A 204 4.70 8.03 20.60
N LEU A 205 5.36 7.00 20.08
CA LEU A 205 4.79 5.67 19.84
C LEU A 205 5.73 4.54 20.29
N PRO A 206 6.03 4.43 21.60
CA PRO A 206 7.07 3.53 22.09
C PRO A 206 6.78 2.06 21.84
N VAL A 207 5.53 1.62 21.97
CA VAL A 207 5.18 0.20 21.77
C VAL A 207 5.23 -0.16 20.29
N THR A 208 4.76 0.74 19.42
CA THR A 208 4.80 0.59 17.96
C THR A 208 6.23 0.51 17.44
N TRP A 209 7.11 1.41 17.88
CA TRP A 209 8.52 1.38 17.46
C TRP A 209 9.30 0.20 18.03
N ALA A 210 8.98 -0.23 19.26
CA ALA A 210 9.52 -1.46 19.81
C ALA A 210 9.08 -2.71 19.03
N TRP A 211 7.84 -2.75 18.55
CA TRP A 211 7.38 -3.82 17.65
C TRP A 211 8.09 -3.75 16.29
N TYR A 212 8.18 -2.57 15.68
CA TYR A 212 8.85 -2.39 14.38
C TYR A 212 10.33 -2.82 14.44
N ALA A 213 11.05 -2.46 15.50
CA ALA A 213 12.45 -2.82 15.70
C ALA A 213 12.70 -4.34 15.75
N ARG A 214 11.65 -5.16 15.95
CA ARG A 214 11.74 -6.63 15.92
C ARG A 214 11.48 -7.24 14.54
N ILE A 215 11.16 -6.43 13.55
CA ILE A 215 10.86 -6.90 12.18
C ILE A 215 11.62 -6.13 11.12
N GLY A 216 12.12 -4.93 11.43
CA GLY A 216 12.77 -4.05 10.47
C GLY A 216 13.68 -3.03 11.11
N ARG A 217 14.43 -2.38 10.24
CA ARG A 217 15.37 -1.31 10.55
C ARG A 217 15.13 -0.14 9.61
N VAL A 218 15.37 1.06 10.15
CA VAL A 218 15.46 2.28 9.35
C VAL A 218 16.94 2.52 9.08
N GLU A 219 17.31 2.58 7.81
CA GLU A 219 18.70 2.71 7.38
C GLU A 219 19.04 4.18 7.09
N GLN A 220 18.06 4.97 6.63
CA GLN A 220 18.21 6.40 6.36
C GLN A 220 16.86 7.13 6.43
N LEU A 221 16.85 8.39 6.90
CA LEU A 221 15.64 9.23 6.97
C LEU A 221 15.74 10.55 6.21
N ARG A 222 16.95 11.11 6.07
CA ARG A 222 17.17 12.36 5.34
C ARG A 222 18.37 12.27 4.41
N GLY A 223 18.20 12.83 3.23
CA GLY A 223 19.25 12.96 2.22
C GLY A 223 19.64 14.42 2.13
N VAL A 224 20.89 14.76 2.45
CA VAL A 224 21.52 16.08 2.20
C VAL A 224 20.86 17.30 2.90
N PRO A 225 21.62 18.13 3.63
CA PRO A 225 21.11 19.44 4.06
C PRO A 225 21.02 20.37 2.83
N ALA A 226 19.88 20.36 2.15
CA ALA A 226 19.58 21.29 1.08
C ALA A 226 18.28 22.05 1.39
N THR A 227 18.34 22.93 2.38
CA THR A 227 17.36 23.99 2.60
C THR A 227 17.55 25.06 1.51
N ALA A 228 17.04 24.82 0.32
CA ALA A 228 16.88 25.85 -0.69
C ALA A 228 15.50 26.50 -0.50
N GLY A 229 15.40 27.50 0.37
CA GLY A 229 14.21 28.35 0.48
C GLY A 229 12.95 27.68 1.06
N GLY A 230 13.06 26.98 2.19
CA GLY A 230 11.90 26.40 2.90
C GLY A 230 11.43 25.05 2.35
N VAL A 231 12.32 24.32 1.66
CA VAL A 231 12.06 22.97 1.14
C VAL A 231 13.09 22.00 1.71
N HIS A 232 12.64 20.79 2.03
CA HIS A 232 13.39 19.70 2.65
C HIS A 232 13.41 18.48 1.74
N HIS A 233 14.56 17.81 1.66
CA HIS A 233 14.69 16.54 0.94
C HIS A 233 14.43 15.37 1.89
N LEU A 234 13.38 14.62 1.64
CA LEU A 234 13.05 13.39 2.33
C LEU A 234 13.67 12.21 1.58
N HIS A 235 14.57 11.48 2.25
CA HIS A 235 15.10 10.23 1.76
C HIS A 235 14.94 9.16 2.83
N TYR A 236 13.87 8.40 2.73
CA TYR A 236 13.57 7.31 3.65
C TYR A 236 14.03 5.98 3.06
N GLN A 237 14.81 5.22 3.81
CA GLN A 237 15.22 3.86 3.46
C GLN A 237 15.00 2.95 4.66
N ALA A 238 14.31 1.83 4.42
CA ALA A 238 14.04 0.83 5.44
C ALA A 238 14.17 -0.57 4.87
N ALA A 239 14.55 -1.51 5.73
CA ALA A 239 14.69 -2.91 5.38
C ALA A 239 14.11 -3.80 6.48
N LEU A 240 13.69 -5.01 6.11
CA LEU A 240 13.35 -6.04 7.10
C LEU A 240 14.62 -6.63 7.70
N ASP A 241 14.63 -6.79 9.02
CA ASP A 241 15.72 -7.46 9.72
C ASP A 241 15.48 -8.96 9.69
N ALA A 242 16.28 -9.70 8.90
CA ALA A 242 16.06 -11.13 8.71
C ALA A 242 16.22 -11.94 10.00
N SER A 243 17.17 -11.58 10.87
CA SER A 243 17.38 -12.27 12.15
C SER A 243 16.21 -12.05 13.10
N GLU A 244 15.85 -10.79 13.36
CA GLU A 244 14.78 -10.45 14.28
C GLU A 244 13.42 -10.97 13.77
N LEU A 245 13.18 -10.87 12.45
CA LEU A 245 11.97 -11.40 11.82
C LEU A 245 11.89 -12.92 11.93
N ALA A 246 12.99 -13.66 11.70
CA ALA A 246 13.01 -15.11 11.84
C ALA A 246 12.75 -15.56 13.28
N ASP A 247 13.29 -14.82 14.26
CA ASP A 247 13.09 -15.11 15.68
C ASP A 247 11.64 -14.82 16.14
N ALA A 248 11.04 -13.73 15.68
CA ALA A 248 9.70 -13.32 16.09
C ALA A 248 8.57 -13.95 15.26
N TYR A 249 8.79 -14.12 13.97
CA TYR A 249 7.81 -14.53 12.94
C TYR A 249 8.43 -15.46 11.88
N PRO A 250 8.83 -16.69 12.25
CA PRO A 250 9.55 -17.60 11.35
C PRO A 250 8.80 -17.88 10.05
N ALA A 251 7.48 -18.09 10.11
CA ALA A 251 6.66 -18.29 8.91
C ALA A 251 6.61 -17.07 7.97
N VAL A 252 6.79 -15.85 8.50
CA VAL A 252 6.89 -14.64 7.68
C VAL A 252 8.28 -14.54 7.05
N ASP A 253 9.34 -14.84 7.81
CA ASP A 253 10.69 -14.91 7.25
C ASP A 253 10.79 -15.94 6.11
N ASP A 254 10.22 -17.13 6.30
CA ASP A 254 10.14 -18.17 5.26
C ASP A 254 9.44 -17.65 4.00
N TYR A 255 8.37 -16.86 4.17
CA TYR A 255 7.67 -16.23 3.04
C TYR A 255 8.53 -15.14 2.38
N MET A 256 9.22 -14.30 3.14
CA MET A 256 10.15 -13.32 2.58
C MET A 256 11.33 -14.00 1.86
N ALA A 257 11.80 -15.15 2.34
CA ALA A 257 12.80 -15.98 1.67
C ALA A 257 12.24 -16.64 0.39
N GLN A 258 10.95 -16.96 0.35
CA GLN A 258 10.29 -17.43 -0.88
C GLN A 258 10.22 -16.32 -1.94
N LEU A 259 9.98 -15.06 -1.53
CA LEU A 259 10.12 -13.90 -2.40
C LEU A 259 11.58 -13.72 -2.85
N ALA A 260 12.57 -13.78 -1.95
CA ALA A 260 14.00 -13.55 -2.25
C ALA A 260 14.20 -12.43 -3.28
N ASP A 261 14.96 -12.64 -4.36
CA ASP A 261 15.23 -11.67 -5.41
C ASP A 261 14.12 -11.53 -6.47
N LEU A 262 12.87 -11.86 -6.13
CA LEU A 262 11.75 -11.87 -7.07
C LEU A 262 11.51 -10.55 -7.77
N VAL A 263 11.60 -9.41 -7.08
CA VAL A 263 11.25 -8.08 -7.62
C VAL A 263 12.29 -7.05 -7.23
N GLU A 264 12.82 -6.36 -8.23
CA GLU A 264 13.46 -5.05 -8.11
C GLU A 264 12.60 -4.06 -8.91
N ALA A 265 12.14 -2.97 -8.31
CA ALA A 265 11.32 -1.98 -8.99
C ALA A 265 11.74 -0.56 -8.61
N ARG A 266 11.72 0.33 -9.59
CA ARG A 266 11.83 1.79 -9.43
C ARG A 266 10.60 2.43 -10.06
N ILE A 267 9.84 3.11 -9.22
CA ILE A 267 8.59 3.77 -9.56
C ILE A 267 8.82 5.28 -9.43
N ARG A 268 8.64 6.06 -10.50
CA ARG A 268 8.74 7.52 -10.48
C ARG A 268 7.36 8.11 -10.71
N VAL A 269 6.92 9.02 -9.85
CA VAL A 269 5.70 9.81 -10.09
C VAL A 269 6.12 11.16 -10.66
N THR A 270 5.60 11.49 -11.84
CA THR A 270 5.94 12.71 -12.58
C THR A 270 4.67 13.47 -12.97
N SER A 271 4.82 14.75 -13.29
CA SER A 271 3.81 15.54 -14.00
C SER A 271 4.51 16.59 -14.87
N ALA A 272 3.75 17.46 -15.53
CA ALA A 272 4.30 18.63 -16.22
C ALA A 272 5.16 19.54 -15.31
N ALA A 273 4.94 19.49 -13.99
CA ALA A 273 5.73 20.25 -13.02
C ALA A 273 7.11 19.64 -12.74
N GLY A 274 7.30 18.34 -12.98
CA GLY A 274 8.53 17.61 -12.70
C GLY A 274 8.29 16.26 -12.01
N GLN A 275 9.33 15.73 -11.35
CA GLN A 275 9.29 14.50 -10.55
C GLN A 275 8.86 14.82 -9.12
N TRP A 276 7.79 14.17 -8.65
CA TRP A 276 7.21 14.33 -7.31
C TRP A 276 7.84 13.40 -6.29
N LEU A 277 7.97 12.12 -6.64
CA LEU A 277 8.57 11.12 -5.77
C LEU A 277 9.19 9.98 -6.55
N VAL A 278 10.14 9.31 -5.93
CA VAL A 278 10.68 8.02 -6.37
C VAL A 278 10.50 7.00 -5.27
N PHE A 279 9.86 5.88 -5.60
CA PHE A 279 9.75 4.72 -4.73
C PHE A 279 10.58 3.59 -5.31
N THR A 280 11.37 2.92 -4.47
CA THR A 280 12.10 1.71 -4.88
C THR A 280 11.76 0.53 -3.98
N VAL A 281 11.75 -0.66 -4.57
CA VAL A 281 11.58 -1.93 -3.87
C VAL A 281 12.65 -2.88 -4.36
N ASP A 282 13.33 -3.54 -3.42
CA ASP A 282 14.23 -4.66 -3.68
C ASP A 282 13.86 -5.78 -2.72
N SER A 283 13.19 -6.82 -3.23
CA SER A 283 12.78 -7.94 -2.39
C SER A 283 13.96 -8.80 -1.93
N GLY A 284 15.07 -8.79 -2.67
CA GLY A 284 16.28 -9.54 -2.34
C GLY A 284 17.03 -8.91 -1.16
N ALA A 285 17.15 -7.58 -1.18
CA ALA A 285 17.63 -6.80 -0.04
C ALA A 285 16.56 -6.65 1.08
N ARG A 286 15.30 -7.03 0.78
CA ARG A 286 14.12 -6.81 1.64
C ARG A 286 13.98 -5.33 2.02
N GLN A 287 14.24 -4.46 1.06
CA GLN A 287 14.42 -3.03 1.26
C GLN A 287 13.41 -2.23 0.44
N ILE A 288 12.98 -1.12 1.00
CA ILE A 288 12.24 -0.07 0.30
C ILE A 288 12.94 1.28 0.46
N SER A 289 12.76 2.16 -0.52
CA SER A 289 13.14 3.57 -0.37
C SER A 289 12.07 4.51 -0.91
N VAL A 290 11.97 5.69 -0.31
CA VAL A 290 11.16 6.82 -0.78
C VAL A 290 12.05 8.04 -0.85
N ASP A 291 12.02 8.73 -1.99
CA ASP A 291 12.73 9.98 -2.22
C ASP A 291 11.72 11.05 -2.70
N ALA A 292 11.63 12.18 -1.99
CA ALA A 292 10.69 13.26 -2.29
C ALA A 292 11.17 14.61 -1.73
N TRP A 293 10.66 15.72 -2.26
CA TRP A 293 10.85 17.04 -1.68
C TRP A 293 9.57 17.51 -1.00
N VAL A 294 9.69 18.22 0.12
CA VAL A 294 8.56 18.78 0.86
C VAL A 294 8.81 20.20 1.34
N ASP A 295 7.77 21.04 1.36
CA ASP A 295 7.86 22.40 1.90
C ASP A 295 7.70 22.43 3.43
N ASP A 296 7.75 23.64 4.00
CA ASP A 296 7.60 23.88 5.44
C ASP A 296 6.20 23.57 5.99
N ASP A 297 5.22 23.37 5.12
CA ASP A 297 3.84 23.02 5.47
C ASP A 297 3.58 21.51 5.31
N GLY A 298 4.56 20.74 4.80
CA GLY A 298 4.46 19.30 4.59
C GLY A 298 3.88 18.90 3.23
N HIS A 299 3.73 19.84 2.30
CA HIS A 299 3.29 19.55 0.94
C HIS A 299 4.39 18.92 0.12
N LEU A 300 4.03 17.97 -0.76
CA LEU A 300 4.96 17.48 -1.76
C LEU A 300 5.34 18.61 -2.72
N VAL A 301 6.63 18.66 -3.07
CA VAL A 301 7.21 19.63 -4.00
C VAL A 301 7.80 18.86 -5.19
N PRO A 302 7.44 19.19 -6.44
CA PRO A 302 8.05 18.53 -7.58
C PRO A 302 9.47 19.04 -7.79
N SER A 303 10.29 18.25 -8.48
CA SER A 303 11.67 18.58 -8.84
C SER A 303 11.91 18.47 -10.33
N ALA A 304 12.77 19.32 -10.87
CA ALA A 304 13.26 19.20 -12.23
C ALA A 304 14.78 19.31 -12.23
N ASP A 305 15.44 18.40 -12.95
CA ASP A 305 16.90 18.31 -13.00
C ASP A 305 17.54 18.21 -11.59
N GLY A 306 16.82 17.60 -10.64
CA GLY A 306 17.24 17.46 -9.25
C GLY A 306 17.03 18.68 -8.34
N ALA A 307 16.51 19.79 -8.87
CA ALA A 307 16.19 20.99 -8.09
C ALA A 307 14.69 21.07 -7.75
N PRO A 308 14.29 21.37 -6.50
CA PRO A 308 12.89 21.52 -6.13
C PRO A 308 12.25 22.75 -6.77
N ARG A 309 10.93 22.69 -7.01
CA ARG A 309 10.09 23.76 -7.55
C ARG A 309 8.96 24.13 -6.57
N PRO A 310 9.26 24.86 -5.48
CA PRO A 310 8.29 25.17 -4.43
C PRO A 310 7.07 25.97 -4.93
N ASP A 311 7.19 26.73 -6.01
CA ASP A 311 6.06 27.44 -6.64
C ASP A 311 5.00 26.50 -7.25
N GLN A 312 5.33 25.22 -7.40
CA GLN A 312 4.47 24.16 -7.95
C GLN A 312 4.09 23.12 -6.88
N ALA A 313 4.23 23.43 -5.59
CA ALA A 313 3.89 22.50 -4.51
C ALA A 313 2.41 22.07 -4.56
N LEU A 314 2.14 20.85 -4.10
CA LEU A 314 0.78 20.33 -3.96
C LEU A 314 0.14 21.03 -2.74
N GLY A 315 -0.47 22.21 -2.91
CA GLY A 315 -0.99 23.01 -1.78
C GLY A 315 -2.10 22.32 -0.96
N ASP A 316 -2.65 22.99 0.06
CA ASP A 316 -3.52 22.37 1.11
C ASP A 316 -4.76 21.62 0.62
N THR A 317 -5.26 21.95 -0.58
CA THR A 317 -6.52 21.42 -1.11
C THR A 317 -6.39 21.15 -2.61
N PRO A 318 -5.64 20.10 -3.02
CA PRO A 318 -5.51 19.79 -4.43
C PRO A 318 -6.89 19.39 -4.95
N ALA A 319 -7.43 20.19 -5.87
CA ALA A 319 -8.73 19.94 -6.48
C ALA A 319 -8.63 19.11 -7.77
N ARG A 320 -7.46 19.14 -8.42
CA ARG A 320 -7.18 18.38 -9.63
C ARG A 320 -5.68 18.17 -9.83
N GLY A 321 -5.31 17.12 -10.55
CA GLY A 321 -3.93 16.90 -10.97
C GLY A 321 -3.82 15.81 -12.02
N ASP A 322 -2.88 15.99 -12.94
CA ASP A 322 -2.50 14.98 -13.93
C ASP A 322 -1.09 14.51 -13.57
N PHE A 323 -0.93 13.21 -13.36
CA PHE A 323 0.34 12.59 -12.99
C PHE A 323 0.60 11.40 -13.89
N SER A 324 1.86 11.01 -14.00
CA SER A 324 2.25 9.77 -14.66
C SER A 324 3.14 8.97 -13.73
N THR A 325 3.01 7.65 -13.76
CA THR A 325 3.86 6.74 -13.01
C THR A 325 4.72 5.96 -13.99
N ASP A 326 6.03 6.21 -13.97
CA ASP A 326 7.01 5.47 -14.77
C ASP A 326 7.60 4.33 -13.93
N ILE A 327 7.38 3.09 -14.35
CA ILE A 327 7.80 1.88 -13.66
C ILE A 327 8.88 1.18 -14.46
N ASN A 328 10.07 1.04 -13.85
CA ASN A 328 11.11 0.13 -14.31
C ASN A 328 11.21 -1.02 -13.33
N ALA A 329 10.97 -2.25 -13.79
CA ALA A 329 10.93 -3.43 -12.92
C ALA A 329 11.72 -4.60 -13.50
N ARG A 330 12.40 -5.34 -12.63
CA ARG A 330 13.00 -6.62 -12.95
C ARG A 330 12.40 -7.67 -12.04
N MET A 331 11.87 -8.71 -12.65
CA MET A 331 11.34 -9.87 -11.95
C MET A 331 12.23 -11.08 -12.18
N ARG A 332 12.60 -11.78 -11.11
CA ARG A 332 13.44 -12.98 -11.20
C ARG A 332 12.70 -14.20 -10.66
N ALA A 333 12.53 -15.19 -11.52
CA ALA A 333 11.85 -16.42 -11.13
C ALA A 333 12.53 -17.63 -11.80
N TYR A 334 12.97 -18.59 -10.97
CA TYR A 334 13.52 -19.86 -11.43
C TYR A 334 14.67 -19.71 -12.45
N GLY A 335 15.55 -18.72 -12.24
CA GLY A 335 16.70 -18.44 -13.09
C GLY A 335 16.40 -17.64 -14.37
N MET A 336 15.13 -17.30 -14.61
CA MET A 336 14.73 -16.35 -15.65
C MET A 336 14.61 -14.94 -15.07
N VAL A 337 14.94 -13.94 -15.87
CA VAL A 337 14.76 -12.52 -15.57
C VAL A 337 13.84 -11.92 -16.61
N ILE A 338 12.76 -11.27 -16.17
CA ILE A 338 11.84 -10.49 -17.00
C ILE A 338 12.03 -9.03 -16.58
N ALA A 339 12.44 -8.17 -17.50
CA ALA A 339 12.57 -6.74 -17.26
C ALA A 339 11.49 -5.99 -18.05
N PHE A 340 10.79 -5.10 -17.36
CA PHE A 340 9.92 -4.08 -17.94
C PHE A 340 10.61 -2.74 -17.81
N ASP A 341 10.89 -2.11 -18.95
CA ASP A 341 11.38 -0.74 -19.00
C ASP A 341 10.26 0.18 -19.47
N ASP A 342 10.14 1.34 -18.82
CA ASP A 342 9.21 2.43 -19.18
C ASP A 342 7.74 1.98 -19.23
N LEU A 343 7.29 1.21 -18.23
CA LEU A 343 5.85 0.97 -18.02
C LEU A 343 5.22 2.24 -17.46
N THR A 344 4.34 2.86 -18.24
CA THR A 344 3.68 4.13 -17.87
C THR A 344 2.22 3.91 -17.50
N ILE A 345 1.77 4.57 -16.44
CA ILE A 345 0.35 4.66 -16.07
C ILE A 345 0.03 6.14 -15.87
N ASP A 346 -0.93 6.64 -16.64
CA ASP A 346 -1.38 8.02 -16.54
C ASP A 346 -2.56 8.14 -15.58
N TRP A 347 -2.44 9.08 -14.65
CA TRP A 347 -3.36 9.29 -13.55
C TRP A 347 -4.04 10.65 -13.65
N HIS A 348 -5.37 10.63 -13.62
CA HIS A 348 -6.18 11.83 -13.47
C HIS A 348 -6.81 11.86 -12.08
N PHE A 349 -6.54 12.92 -11.33
CA PHE A 349 -7.08 13.16 -10.01
C PHE A 349 -8.03 14.35 -10.02
N THR A 350 -9.16 14.21 -9.34
CA THR A 350 -10.10 15.29 -9.03
C THR A 350 -10.61 15.15 -7.61
N ALA A 351 -10.74 16.25 -6.88
CA ALA A 351 -11.37 16.26 -5.57
C ALA A 351 -12.20 17.52 -5.34
N ASP A 352 -13.23 17.37 -4.52
CA ASP A 352 -14.09 18.44 -4.06
C ASP A 352 -14.53 18.19 -2.60
N ALA A 353 -15.57 18.90 -2.15
CA ALA A 353 -16.10 18.73 -0.80
C ALA A 353 -16.77 17.36 -0.54
N SER A 354 -17.10 16.62 -1.61
CA SER A 354 -17.75 15.31 -1.56
C SER A 354 -16.77 14.14 -1.61
N GLY A 355 -15.47 14.38 -1.85
CA GLY A 355 -14.50 13.31 -1.90
C GLY A 355 -13.32 13.55 -2.85
N GLY A 356 -12.56 12.48 -3.10
CA GLY A 356 -11.48 12.43 -4.08
C GLY A 356 -11.67 11.25 -5.04
N HIS A 357 -11.32 11.46 -6.30
CA HIS A 357 -11.39 10.49 -7.38
C HIS A 357 -10.03 10.45 -8.10
N LEU A 358 -9.46 9.26 -8.22
CA LEU A 358 -8.18 9.02 -8.88
C LEU A 358 -8.38 7.91 -9.93
N VAL A 359 -8.09 8.19 -11.19
CA VAL A 359 -8.22 7.24 -12.30
C VAL A 359 -6.87 7.05 -12.96
N GLY A 360 -6.38 5.83 -12.98
CA GLY A 360 -5.21 5.40 -13.74
C GLY A 360 -5.61 4.70 -15.04
N ARG A 361 -4.85 4.97 -16.10
CA ARG A 361 -4.93 4.23 -17.36
C ARG A 361 -3.57 3.71 -17.79
N LEU A 362 -3.56 2.47 -18.25
CA LEU A 362 -2.43 1.83 -18.90
C LEU A 362 -2.85 1.58 -20.35
N ASP A 363 -2.37 2.43 -21.24
CA ASP A 363 -2.62 2.43 -22.68
C ASP A 363 -1.34 2.30 -23.52
N ASP A 364 -0.18 2.24 -22.86
CA ASP A 364 1.13 2.02 -23.49
C ASP A 364 1.74 0.67 -23.11
N VAL A 365 2.43 0.06 -24.08
CA VAL A 365 3.13 -1.21 -23.91
C VAL A 365 4.59 -0.96 -23.52
N PRO A 366 5.06 -1.49 -22.37
CA PRO A 366 6.44 -1.31 -21.96
C PRO A 366 7.40 -2.13 -22.83
N VAL A 367 8.65 -1.68 -22.88
CA VAL A 367 9.72 -2.48 -23.50
C VAL A 367 10.00 -3.67 -22.59
N THR A 368 9.78 -4.88 -23.10
CA THR A 368 9.99 -6.11 -22.32
C THR A 368 11.23 -6.85 -22.78
N ARG A 369 12.08 -7.27 -21.84
CA ARG A 369 13.26 -8.08 -22.12
C ARG A 369 13.29 -9.31 -21.24
N THR A 370 13.68 -10.45 -21.82
CA THR A 370 13.84 -11.69 -21.08
C THR A 370 15.28 -12.18 -21.18
N SER A 371 15.82 -12.71 -20.09
CA SER A 371 17.18 -13.26 -20.05
C SER A 371 17.32 -14.35 -18.99
N GLY A 372 18.50 -14.98 -18.95
CA GLY A 372 18.84 -15.99 -17.94
C GLY A 372 18.73 -17.43 -18.44
N ARG A 373 18.59 -18.36 -17.47
CA ARG A 373 18.48 -19.80 -17.72
C ARG A 373 17.38 -20.37 -16.83
N ALA A 374 16.30 -20.86 -17.43
CA ALA A 374 15.25 -21.54 -16.69
C ALA A 374 15.81 -22.76 -15.95
N PHE A 375 15.47 -22.85 -14.67
CA PHE A 375 15.96 -23.86 -13.73
C PHE A 375 17.49 -23.95 -13.65
N GLY A 376 18.20 -22.86 -14.01
CA GLY A 376 19.66 -22.78 -14.05
C GLY A 376 20.34 -23.55 -15.17
N ILE A 377 19.58 -24.33 -15.96
CA ILE A 377 20.15 -25.29 -16.91
C ILE A 377 19.75 -24.96 -18.35
N VAL A 378 18.51 -24.53 -18.59
CA VAL A 378 17.98 -24.31 -19.94
C VAL A 378 18.09 -22.83 -20.31
N PRO A 379 18.95 -22.42 -21.27
CA PRO A 379 19.02 -21.03 -21.71
C PRO A 379 17.66 -20.56 -22.26
N THR A 380 17.27 -19.31 -21.99
CA THR A 380 16.01 -18.76 -22.52
C THR A 380 15.94 -18.85 -24.04
N GLY A 381 17.05 -18.56 -24.75
CA GLY A 381 17.10 -18.71 -26.21
C GLY A 381 16.87 -20.14 -26.74
N MET A 382 17.08 -21.18 -25.92
CA MET A 382 16.71 -22.55 -26.28
C MET A 382 15.23 -22.83 -26.05
N LEU A 383 14.62 -22.22 -25.03
CA LEU A 383 13.16 -22.23 -24.86
C LEU A 383 12.50 -21.50 -26.03
N ASP A 384 13.03 -20.34 -26.42
CA ASP A 384 12.51 -19.55 -27.54
C ASP A 384 12.54 -20.32 -28.87
N ALA A 385 13.53 -21.20 -29.07
CA ALA A 385 13.60 -22.08 -30.24
C ALA A 385 12.61 -23.26 -30.23
N LEU A 386 12.12 -23.64 -29.05
CA LEU A 386 11.16 -24.73 -28.84
C LEU A 386 9.71 -24.21 -28.74
N MET A 387 9.54 -22.93 -28.44
CA MET A 387 8.25 -22.26 -28.34
C MET A 387 7.84 -21.65 -29.70
N PRO A 388 6.54 -21.52 -29.99
CA PRO A 388 6.07 -20.86 -31.21
C PRO A 388 6.46 -19.38 -31.32
N LYS A 389 6.70 -18.73 -30.17
CA LYS A 389 7.17 -17.35 -30.00
C LYS A 389 8.08 -17.30 -28.76
N ASP A 390 8.98 -16.32 -28.69
CA ASP A 390 9.83 -16.12 -27.52
C ASP A 390 9.06 -15.60 -26.29
N LEU A 391 9.66 -15.73 -25.11
CA LEU A 391 9.03 -15.34 -23.84
C LEU A 391 8.74 -13.83 -23.76
N ALA A 392 9.58 -12.99 -24.38
CA ALA A 392 9.38 -11.54 -24.37
C ALA A 392 8.13 -11.16 -25.17
N SER A 393 7.94 -11.78 -26.34
CA SER A 393 6.77 -11.59 -27.18
C SER A 393 5.47 -11.99 -26.47
N PHE A 394 5.48 -12.98 -25.58
CA PHE A 394 4.30 -13.32 -24.79
C PHE A 394 3.97 -12.25 -23.74
N ALA A 395 4.98 -11.73 -23.05
CA ALA A 395 4.79 -10.64 -22.10
C ALA A 395 4.34 -9.36 -22.81
N GLU A 396 4.91 -9.02 -23.97
CA GLU A 396 4.46 -7.92 -24.82
C GLU A 396 3.02 -8.11 -25.29
N GLN A 397 2.63 -9.31 -25.74
CA GLN A 397 1.24 -9.59 -26.13
C GLN A 397 0.27 -9.44 -24.94
N PHE A 398 0.68 -9.86 -23.75
CA PHE A 398 -0.12 -9.67 -22.54
C PHE A 398 -0.30 -8.18 -22.21
N MET A 399 0.79 -7.41 -22.22
CA MET A 399 0.73 -5.97 -21.99
C MET A 399 -0.03 -5.22 -23.10
N GLN A 400 0.10 -5.64 -24.35
CA GLN A 400 -0.66 -5.10 -25.47
C GLN A 400 -2.17 -5.29 -25.27
N ARG A 401 -2.62 -6.44 -24.75
CA ARG A 401 -4.05 -6.61 -24.45
C ARG A 401 -4.54 -5.71 -23.34
N LEU A 402 -3.73 -5.47 -22.31
CA LEU A 402 -4.05 -4.47 -21.29
C LEU A 402 -4.12 -3.07 -21.90
N ALA A 403 -3.17 -2.69 -22.75
CA ALA A 403 -3.14 -1.40 -23.44
C ALA A 403 -4.32 -1.23 -24.44
N ASP A 404 -4.72 -2.30 -25.12
CA ASP A 404 -5.83 -2.30 -26.09
C ASP A 404 -7.21 -2.48 -25.44
N SER A 405 -7.26 -2.61 -24.10
CA SER A 405 -8.51 -2.79 -23.36
C SER A 405 -9.49 -1.64 -23.58
N ASP A 406 -10.79 -1.88 -23.35
CA ASP A 406 -11.85 -0.88 -23.49
C ASP A 406 -11.82 -0.16 -24.87
N ASP A 407 -11.78 -0.96 -25.94
CA ASP A 407 -11.71 -0.49 -27.33
C ASP A 407 -10.51 0.43 -27.62
N GLY A 408 -9.37 0.17 -26.97
CA GLY A 408 -8.13 0.92 -27.13
C GLY A 408 -7.98 2.12 -26.18
N ALA A 409 -8.85 2.24 -25.16
CA ALA A 409 -8.71 3.24 -24.11
C ALA A 409 -7.79 2.81 -22.95
N GLY A 410 -7.32 1.57 -22.96
CA GLY A 410 -6.41 1.02 -21.96
C GLY A 410 -7.09 0.42 -20.74
N ALA A 411 -6.34 -0.40 -20.02
CA ALA A 411 -6.76 -0.96 -18.75
C ALA A 411 -6.93 0.17 -17.73
N ARG A 412 -8.00 0.11 -16.94
CA ARG A 412 -8.41 1.17 -16.03
C ARG A 412 -8.26 0.72 -14.59
N LEU A 413 -7.68 1.59 -13.77
CA LEU A 413 -7.75 1.52 -12.31
C LEU A 413 -8.46 2.79 -11.82
N ALA A 414 -9.35 2.66 -10.84
CA ALA A 414 -9.99 3.82 -10.22
C ALA A 414 -10.03 3.66 -8.70
N LEU A 415 -9.82 4.76 -8.00
CA LEU A 415 -9.97 4.89 -6.56
C LEU A 415 -10.88 6.09 -6.27
N ASP A 416 -12.01 5.80 -5.67
CA ASP A 416 -13.02 6.75 -5.25
C ASP A 416 -13.09 6.78 -3.73
N LEU A 417 -12.85 7.94 -3.14
CA LEU A 417 -13.14 8.19 -1.74
C LEU A 417 -14.30 9.17 -1.65
N THR A 418 -15.46 8.69 -1.23
CA THR A 418 -16.65 9.52 -1.00
C THR A 418 -16.72 9.96 0.47
N ASP A 419 -16.66 11.26 0.69
CA ASP A 419 -16.82 11.89 1.99
C ASP A 419 -18.31 11.96 2.39
N ARG A 420 -18.59 11.58 3.64
CA ARG A 420 -19.89 11.66 4.32
C ARG A 420 -19.64 12.05 5.78
N SER A 421 -20.68 12.46 6.50
CA SER A 421 -20.51 12.99 7.86
C SER A 421 -19.83 12.03 8.84
N THR A 422 -20.07 10.72 8.72
CA THR A 422 -19.54 9.68 9.64
C THR A 422 -19.33 8.32 8.98
N ASP A 423 -19.55 8.22 7.67
CA ASP A 423 -19.62 6.96 6.90
C ASP A 423 -18.95 7.16 5.53
N ASN A 424 -17.67 7.50 5.56
CA ASN A 424 -16.87 7.65 4.36
C ASN A 424 -16.71 6.29 3.67
N ARG A 425 -16.68 6.33 2.34
CA ARG A 425 -16.59 5.12 1.52
C ARG A 425 -15.39 5.18 0.61
N LEU A 426 -14.68 4.08 0.54
CA LEU A 426 -13.62 3.83 -0.43
C LEU A 426 -14.14 2.84 -1.47
N VAL A 427 -14.00 3.14 -2.75
CA VAL A 427 -14.27 2.21 -3.83
C VAL A 427 -13.01 2.11 -4.68
N PHE A 428 -12.48 0.91 -4.82
CA PHE A 428 -11.42 0.60 -5.76
C PHE A 428 -12.02 -0.21 -6.90
N GLU A 429 -11.77 0.19 -8.14
CA GLU A 429 -12.22 -0.50 -9.35
C GLU A 429 -11.04 -0.80 -10.26
N GLY A 430 -11.07 -1.95 -10.92
CA GLY A 430 -10.09 -2.35 -11.91
C GLY A 430 -10.79 -3.04 -13.07
N GLU A 431 -10.39 -2.69 -14.29
CA GLU A 431 -10.90 -3.28 -15.52
C GLU A 431 -9.78 -3.47 -16.53
N GLY A 432 -9.76 -4.63 -17.20
CA GLY A 432 -8.84 -4.89 -18.30
C GLY A 432 -9.11 -6.22 -19.00
N ASP A 433 -8.59 -6.32 -20.21
CA ASP A 433 -8.63 -7.52 -21.04
C ASP A 433 -7.38 -8.38 -20.78
N LEU A 434 -7.62 -9.63 -20.41
CA LEU A 434 -6.58 -10.58 -20.02
C LEU A 434 -6.52 -11.73 -21.02
N LEU A 435 -5.31 -12.12 -21.41
CA LEU A 435 -5.07 -13.31 -22.25
C LEU A 435 -5.14 -14.58 -21.42
N ASP A 436 -5.80 -15.60 -21.95
CA ASP A 436 -5.94 -16.91 -21.30
C ASP A 436 -5.20 -18.03 -22.05
N ASN A 437 -3.93 -17.80 -22.40
CA ASN A 437 -3.14 -18.79 -23.13
C ASN A 437 -2.20 -19.60 -22.21
N PHE A 438 -1.80 -20.79 -22.67
CA PHE A 438 -0.94 -21.71 -21.92
C PHE A 438 0.34 -21.07 -21.34
N PHE A 439 0.99 -20.16 -22.08
CA PHE A 439 2.25 -19.55 -21.65
C PHE A 439 2.06 -18.50 -20.56
N VAL A 440 1.01 -17.66 -20.67
CA VAL A 440 0.63 -16.73 -19.60
C VAL A 440 0.18 -17.52 -18.38
N ARG A 441 -0.64 -18.57 -18.56
CA ARG A 441 -1.02 -19.50 -17.48
C ARG A 441 0.19 -20.06 -16.74
N PHE A 442 1.16 -20.57 -17.50
CA PHE A 442 2.40 -21.12 -16.95
C PHE A 442 3.21 -20.06 -16.19
N GLY A 443 3.41 -18.88 -16.79
CA GLY A 443 4.15 -17.77 -16.17
C GLY A 443 3.51 -17.27 -14.87
N VAL A 444 2.21 -17.01 -14.89
CA VAL A 444 1.46 -16.56 -13.70
C VAL A 444 1.44 -17.64 -12.63
N LYS A 445 1.23 -18.92 -12.99
CA LYS A 445 1.29 -20.02 -12.02
C LYS A 445 2.66 -20.15 -11.36
N LEU A 446 3.73 -19.95 -12.13
CA LEU A 446 5.10 -19.97 -11.63
C LEU A 446 5.35 -18.83 -10.62
N MET A 447 4.84 -17.64 -10.94
CA MET A 447 4.90 -16.46 -10.06
C MET A 447 4.03 -16.63 -8.81
N ASN A 448 2.81 -17.15 -8.96
CA ASN A 448 1.88 -17.44 -7.87
C ASN A 448 2.49 -18.42 -6.86
N GLY A 449 3.31 -19.37 -7.32
CA GLY A 449 4.08 -20.27 -6.44
C GLY A 449 5.10 -19.56 -5.55
N ARG A 450 5.50 -18.31 -5.86
CA ARG A 450 6.39 -17.48 -5.02
C ARG A 450 5.65 -16.36 -4.28
N VAL A 451 4.63 -15.78 -4.91
CA VAL A 451 3.88 -14.62 -4.40
C VAL A 451 2.74 -15.01 -3.46
N LEU A 452 2.10 -16.16 -3.65
CA LEU A 452 0.97 -16.53 -2.79
C LEU A 452 1.48 -17.26 -1.54
N PRO A 453 1.19 -16.74 -0.32
CA PRO A 453 1.62 -17.39 0.90
C PRO A 453 0.87 -18.72 1.11
N SER A 454 1.56 -19.69 1.72
CA SER A 454 0.97 -20.90 2.27
C SER A 454 0.00 -20.58 3.42
N GLY A 455 -0.76 -21.59 3.88
CA GLY A 455 -1.66 -21.40 5.02
C GLY A 455 -0.94 -20.96 6.32
N GLU A 456 0.26 -21.50 6.55
CA GLU A 456 1.09 -21.15 7.71
C GLU A 456 1.69 -19.75 7.55
N GLN A 457 2.21 -19.43 6.37
CA GLN A 457 2.74 -18.10 6.06
C GLN A 457 1.66 -17.02 6.19
N LEU A 458 0.44 -17.29 5.70
CA LEU A 458 -0.70 -16.39 5.86
C LEU A 458 -1.09 -16.21 7.32
N ALA A 459 -1.05 -17.27 8.13
CA ALA A 459 -1.28 -17.17 9.58
C ALA A 459 -0.18 -16.34 10.27
N GLY A 460 1.08 -16.51 9.86
CA GLY A 460 2.21 -15.69 10.31
C GLY A 460 2.03 -14.21 9.98
N LEU A 461 1.67 -13.89 8.72
CA LEU A 461 1.38 -12.53 8.28
C LEU A 461 0.24 -11.90 9.09
N ARG A 462 -0.84 -12.66 9.35
CA ARG A 462 -1.95 -12.20 10.21
C ARG A 462 -1.49 -11.92 11.63
N ARG A 463 -0.66 -12.79 12.21
CA ARG A 463 -0.10 -12.56 13.55
C ARG A 463 0.77 -11.29 13.57
N LEU A 464 1.64 -11.10 12.57
CA LEU A 464 2.46 -9.90 12.46
C LEU A 464 1.61 -8.62 12.38
N LEU A 465 0.53 -8.65 11.59
CA LEU A 465 -0.42 -7.54 11.49
C LEU A 465 -1.19 -7.32 12.81
N ASP A 466 -1.68 -8.36 13.49
CA ASP A 466 -2.39 -8.23 14.77
C ASP A 466 -1.48 -7.68 15.88
N ASP A 467 -0.22 -8.14 15.95
CA ASP A 467 0.76 -7.65 16.90
C ASP A 467 1.07 -6.15 16.66
N GLY A 468 1.19 -5.73 15.39
CA GLY A 468 1.38 -4.31 15.03
C GLY A 468 0.17 -3.44 15.37
N LEU A 469 -1.05 -3.92 15.08
CA LEU A 469 -2.29 -3.24 15.49
C LEU A 469 -2.42 -3.16 17.01
N GLY A 470 -2.02 -4.21 17.73
CA GLY A 470 -1.99 -4.24 19.19
C GLY A 470 -0.99 -3.25 19.78
N ALA A 471 0.19 -3.12 19.16
CA ALA A 471 1.20 -2.14 19.55
C ALA A 471 0.70 -0.69 19.36
N PHE A 472 0.11 -0.40 18.19
CA PHE A 472 -0.46 0.91 17.90
C PHE A 472 -1.63 1.26 18.85
N GLU A 473 -2.50 0.29 19.16
CA GLU A 473 -3.59 0.45 20.12
C GLU A 473 -3.08 0.78 21.53
N ALA A 474 -1.99 0.14 21.97
CA ALA A 474 -1.40 0.42 23.27
C ALA A 474 -0.88 1.87 23.35
N ASP A 475 -0.22 2.35 22.30
CA ASP A 475 0.22 3.74 22.24
C ASP A 475 -0.96 4.72 22.13
N ARG A 476 -2.05 4.34 21.44
CA ARG A 476 -3.29 5.13 21.36
C ARG A 476 -3.93 5.30 22.74
N LEU A 477 -4.01 4.22 23.52
CA LEU A 477 -4.54 4.25 24.89
C LEU A 477 -3.65 5.13 25.79
N ARG A 478 -2.33 5.05 25.64
CA ARG A 478 -1.39 5.94 26.33
C ARG A 478 -1.65 7.40 25.96
N ARG A 479 -1.77 7.70 24.67
CA ARG A 479 -2.08 9.05 24.18
C ARG A 479 -3.43 9.55 24.71
N ALA A 480 -4.46 8.70 24.76
CA ALA A 480 -5.78 9.07 25.27
C ALA A 480 -5.76 9.39 26.79
N GLY A 481 -4.81 8.81 27.54
CA GLY A 481 -4.56 9.16 28.94
C GLY A 481 -3.92 10.54 29.15
N ILE A 482 -3.31 11.10 28.10
CA ILE A 482 -2.74 12.46 28.11
C ILE A 482 -3.87 13.41 27.71
N GLY A 483 -4.32 14.24 28.64
CA GLY A 483 -5.38 15.22 28.42
C GLY A 483 -4.99 16.33 27.45
N ARG A 484 -5.67 17.48 27.54
CA ARG A 484 -5.19 18.70 26.87
C ARG A 484 -3.89 19.15 27.54
N VAL A 485 -2.87 19.40 26.73
CA VAL A 485 -1.58 19.92 27.19
C VAL A 485 -1.56 21.42 26.97
N ASP A 486 -0.99 22.15 27.93
CA ASP A 486 -0.83 23.60 27.87
C ASP A 486 0.17 24.00 26.78
N THR A 487 -0.16 25.03 25.99
CA THR A 487 0.57 25.47 24.79
C THR A 487 1.84 26.27 25.09
N ALA A 488 2.31 26.29 26.33
CA ALA A 488 3.50 27.04 26.72
C ALA A 488 4.81 26.45 26.15
N CYS A 489 4.78 25.23 25.59
CA CYS A 489 5.93 24.62 24.93
C CYS A 489 5.91 24.94 23.42
N HIS A 490 6.91 25.67 22.94
CA HIS A 490 7.11 25.90 21.50
C HIS A 490 7.83 24.70 20.88
N LEU A 491 7.12 23.89 20.09
CA LEU A 491 7.67 22.66 19.50
C LEU A 491 8.29 22.85 18.12
N ARG A 492 7.75 23.76 17.29
CA ARG A 492 8.26 24.08 15.96
C ARG A 492 8.32 25.59 15.78
#